data_AF-A0A8T3T3P1-F1
#
_entry.id   AF-A0A8T3T3P1-F1
#
_cell.length_a   1.000
_cell.length_b   1.000
_cell.length_c   1.000
_cell.angle_alpha   90.00
_cell.angle_beta   90.00
_cell.angle_gamma   90.00
#
_symmetry.space_group_name_H-M   'P 1'
#
loop_
_entity.id
_entity.type
_entity.pdbx_description
1 polymer ?
#
loop_
_entity_poly.entity_id
_entity_poly.type
_entity_poly.pdbx_seq_one_letter_code
_entity_poly.pdbx_strand_id
1 'polypeptide(L)' 'MAIDRSGLAALMEREERAFVDAHPRSAELFERARASLLGGVPMNWMSKWPGAFPPFVADASGGSFRCVD' A
#
# COMPACT_ATOMS: atom_id res chain seq x y z
N MET A 1 -22.47 -20.52 -5.66
CA MET A 1 -21.99 -19.97 -4.37
C MET A 1 -21.72 -18.49 -4.58
N ALA A 2 -22.46 -17.59 -3.93
CA ALA A 2 -22.30 -16.15 -4.07
C ALA A 2 -21.45 -15.61 -2.92
N ILE A 3 -20.52 -14.69 -3.21
CA ILE A 3 -19.73 -13.98 -2.20
C ILE A 3 -20.60 -12.88 -1.59
N ASP A 4 -20.67 -12.81 -0.26
CA ASP A 4 -21.29 -11.69 0.44
C ASP A 4 -20.48 -10.40 0.21
N ARG A 5 -21.07 -9.46 -0.53
CA ARG A 5 -20.43 -8.20 -0.91
C ARG A 5 -20.32 -7.24 0.27
N SER A 6 -21.26 -7.27 1.20
CA SER A 6 -21.26 -6.39 2.38
C SER A 6 -20.17 -6.83 3.35
N GLY A 7 -20.09 -8.14 3.62
CA GLY A 7 -18.99 -8.72 4.38
C GLY A 7 -17.63 -8.42 3.76
N LEU A 8 -17.49 -8.57 2.43
CA LEU A 8 -16.24 -8.25 1.74
C LEU A 8 -15.82 -6.79 1.92
N ALA A 9 -16.76 -5.84 1.77
CA ALA A 9 -16.47 -4.41 1.95
C ALA A 9 -15.99 -4.11 3.38
N ALA A 10 -16.65 -4.66 4.39
CA ALA A 10 -16.25 -4.49 5.79
C ALA A 10 -14.87 -5.09 6.10
N LEU A 11 -14.56 -6.24 5.50
CA LEU A 11 -13.22 -6.84 5.61
C LEU A 11 -12.16 -5.95 4.96
N MET A 12 -12.39 -5.47 3.73
CA MET A 12 -11.46 -4.59 3.03
C MET A 12 -11.16 -3.32 3.82
N GLU A 13 -12.19 -2.68 4.36
CA GLU A 13 -12.03 -1.45 5.15
C GLU A 13 -11.22 -1.68 6.44
N ARG A 14 -11.41 -2.83 7.10
CA ARG A 14 -10.61 -3.21 8.27
C ARG A 14 -9.15 -3.44 7.89
N GLU A 15 -8.88 -4.20 6.84
CA GLU A 15 -7.51 -4.49 6.41
C GLU A 15 -6.79 -3.24 5.92
N GLU A 16 -7.49 -2.32 5.24
CA GLU A 16 -6.92 -1.04 4.80
C GLU A 16 -6.51 -0.16 5.98
N ARG A 17 -7.35 -0.07 7.03
CA ARG A 17 -6.97 0.62 8.28
C ARG A 17 -5.75 -0.01 8.93
N ALA A 18 -5.75 -1.32 9.11
CA ALA A 18 -4.63 -2.04 9.72
C ALA A 18 -3.33 -1.84 8.91
N PHE A 19 -3.42 -1.79 7.58
CA PHE A 19 -2.30 -1.51 6.71
C PHE A 19 -1.73 -0.10 6.94
N VAL A 20 -2.58 0.93 6.99
CA VAL A 20 -2.14 2.31 7.24
C VAL A 20 -1.48 2.44 8.62
N ASP A 21 -2.07 1.84 9.65
CA ASP A 21 -1.55 1.87 11.02
C ASP A 21 -0.18 1.17 11.14
N ALA A 22 0.05 0.11 10.35
CA ALA A 22 1.28 -0.66 10.36
C ALA A 22 2.41 -0.08 9.50
N HIS A 23 2.13 0.86 8.58
CA HIS A 23 3.13 1.39 7.64
C HIS A 23 3.24 2.94 7.62
N PRO A 24 3.43 3.59 8.78
CA PRO A 24 3.47 5.05 8.86
C PRO A 24 4.60 5.68 8.05
N ARG A 25 5.78 5.05 7.99
CA ARG A 25 6.94 5.59 7.26
C ARG A 25 6.74 5.50 5.75
N SER A 26 6.17 4.40 5.26
CA SER A 26 5.78 4.28 3.86
C SER A 26 4.76 5.35 3.47
N ALA A 27 3.79 5.67 4.34
CA ALA A 27 2.80 6.74 4.11
C ALA A 27 3.49 8.11 3.95
N GLU A 28 4.41 8.46 4.85
CA GLU A 28 5.18 9.71 4.79
C GLU A 28 5.99 9.83 3.48
N LEU A 29 6.65 8.75 3.08
CA LEU A 29 7.45 8.73 1.85
C LEU A 29 6.57 8.83 0.61
N PHE A 30 5.38 8.22 0.63
CA PHE A 30 4.40 8.32 -0.44
C PHE A 30 3.90 9.77 -0.60
N GLU A 31 3.52 10.43 0.50
CA GLU A 31 3.09 11.83 0.47
C GLU A 31 4.21 12.76 -0.03
N ARG A 32 5.46 12.52 0.39
CA ARG A 32 6.61 13.23 -0.18
C ARG A 32 6.75 12.98 -1.68
N ALA A 33 6.60 11.74 -2.13
CA ALA A 33 6.73 11.37 -3.54
C ALA A 33 5.66 12.03 -4.43
N ARG A 34 4.44 12.24 -3.92
CA ARG A 34 3.35 12.94 -4.64
C ARG A 34 3.70 14.37 -5.03
N ALA A 35 4.65 15.01 -4.36
CA ALA A 35 5.13 16.34 -4.73
C ALA A 35 5.97 16.37 -6.02
N SER A 36 6.49 15.21 -6.46
CA SER A 36 7.41 15.15 -7.61
C SER A 36 7.02 14.10 -8.66
N LEU A 37 6.20 13.13 -8.29
CA LEU A 37 5.79 12.01 -9.14
C LEU A 37 4.28 12.03 -9.36
N LEU A 38 3.87 11.80 -10.61
CA LEU A 38 2.47 11.67 -10.98
C LEU A 38 1.85 10.48 -10.22
N GLY A 39 0.91 10.76 -9.32
CA GLY A 39 0.28 9.73 -8.48
C GLY A 39 1.20 9.17 -7.39
N GLY A 40 2.31 9.83 -7.07
CA GLY A 40 3.23 9.43 -6.00
C GLY A 40 4.10 8.21 -6.32
N VAL A 41 4.10 7.73 -7.56
CA VAL A 41 4.86 6.55 -8.00
C VAL A 41 5.64 6.80 -9.29
N PRO A 42 6.79 6.13 -9.50
CA PRO A 42 7.56 6.28 -10.74
C PRO A 42 6.86 5.70 -11.96
N MET A 43 6.06 4.64 -11.77
CA MET A 43 5.35 3.94 -12.82
C MET A 43 3.88 3.81 -12.47
N ASN A 44 2.99 4.26 -13.36
CA ASN A 44 1.53 4.33 -13.12
C ASN A 44 0.88 3.01 -12.67
N TRP A 45 1.40 1.86 -13.11
CA TRP A 45 0.91 0.55 -12.70
C TRP A 45 1.10 0.29 -11.21
N MET A 46 2.06 0.97 -10.55
CA MET A 46 2.30 0.87 -9.12
C MET A 46 1.19 1.51 -8.27
N SER A 47 0.34 2.37 -8.85
CA SER A 47 -0.83 2.91 -8.13
C SER A 47 -1.96 1.88 -7.97
N LYS A 48 -1.86 0.71 -8.61
CA LYS A 48 -2.87 -0.35 -8.56
C LYS A 48 -2.59 -1.41 -7.49
N TRP A 49 -1.52 -1.26 -6.71
CA TRP A 49 -1.25 -2.16 -5.60
C TRP A 49 -2.37 -2.04 -4.56
N PRO A 50 -2.74 -3.15 -3.89
CA PRO A 50 -3.75 -3.11 -2.85
C PRO A 50 -3.27 -2.28 -1.64
N GLY A 51 -4.22 -1.67 -0.95
CA GLY A 51 -3.96 -0.78 0.18
C GLY A 51 -4.02 0.71 -0.20
N ALA A 52 -3.86 1.58 0.80
CA ALA A 52 -3.95 3.03 0.61
C ALA A 52 -2.76 3.63 -0.16
N PHE A 53 -1.58 2.99 -0.07
CA PHE A 53 -0.35 3.40 -0.75
C PHE A 53 0.59 2.19 -0.94
N PRO A 54 1.52 2.21 -1.92
CA PRO A 54 2.49 1.14 -2.09
C PRO A 54 3.50 1.10 -0.92
N PRO A 55 3.87 -0.08 -0.39
CA PRO A 55 4.95 -0.20 0.57
C PRO A 55 6.29 0.28 -0.02
N PHE A 56 7.06 1.04 0.75
CA PHE A 56 8.40 1.44 0.35
C PHE A 56 9.39 0.35 0.78
N VAL A 57 10.00 -0.33 -0.19
CA VAL A 57 11.00 -1.38 0.05
C VAL A 57 12.35 -0.76 0.40
N ALA A 58 12.92 -1.15 1.53
CA ALA A 58 14.25 -0.74 1.98
C ALA A 58 15.34 -1.68 1.49
N ASP A 59 15.08 -3.00 1.51
CA ASP A 59 16.02 -4.03 1.08
C ASP A 59 15.29 -5.21 0.44
N ALA A 60 15.95 -5.86 -0.51
CA ALA A 60 15.43 -7.05 -1.20
C ALA A 60 16.57 -8.04 -1.46
N SER A 61 16.36 -9.30 -1.10
CA SER A 61 17.33 -10.37 -1.34
C SER A 61 16.64 -11.70 -1.59
N GLY A 62 17.02 -12.37 -2.67
CA GLY A 62 16.38 -13.60 -3.12
C GLY A 62 14.87 -13.42 -3.36
N GLY A 63 14.05 -14.16 -2.61
CA GLY A 63 12.59 -14.06 -2.65
C GLY A 63 11.97 -13.26 -1.50
N SER A 64 12.77 -12.46 -0.77
CA SER A 64 12.32 -11.71 0.41
C SER A 64 12.53 -10.22 0.26
N PHE A 65 11.63 -9.45 0.86
CA PHE A 65 11.66 -7.99 0.89
C PHE A 65 11.49 -7.51 2.33
N ARG A 66 12.17 -6.41 2.67
CA ARG A 66 11.95 -5.65 3.90
C ARG A 66 11.55 -4.24 3.54
N CYS A 67 10.41 -3.77 4.07
CA CYS A 67 9.98 -2.39 3.91
C CYS A 67 10.73 -1.43 4.86
N VAL A 68 10.42 -0.15 4.75
CA VAL A 68 10.96 0.92 5.61
C VAL A 68 10.31 0.98 6.99
N ASP A 69 9.24 0.21 7.17
CA ASP A 69 8.51 0.00 8.42
C ASP A 69 8.92 -1.31 9.08
#